data_AF-A0A7J4FY35-F1
#
_entry.id   AF-A0A7J4FY35-F1
#
_cell.length_a   1.000
_cell.length_b   1.000
_cell.length_c   1.000
_cell.angle_alpha   90.00
_cell.angle_beta   90.00
_cell.angle_gamma   90.00
#
_symmetry.space_group_name_H-M   'P 1'
#
loop_
_entity.id
_entity.type
_entity.pdbx_description
1 polymer ?
#
loop_
_entity_poly.entity_id
_entity_poly.type
_entity_poly.pdbx_seq_one_letter_code
_entity_poly.pdbx_strand_id
1 'polypeptide(L)'
;MKISTCGVLCEFCPRYRIKKCTGCNPNPYCGMPDCAEEKGIKYCFECEEFPCARHYGKKDNLVIYDKKWLDFIKKEIEDES
;
A
#
# COMPACT_ATOMS: atom_id res chain seq x y z
N MET A 1 1.63 16.80 -4.53
CA MET A 1 0.82 15.57 -4.57
C MET A 1 1.71 14.39 -4.97
N LYS A 2 1.96 13.44 -4.07
CA LYS A 2 2.75 12.22 -4.36
C LYS A 2 1.79 11.07 -4.65
N ILE A 3 1.62 10.75 -5.93
CA ILE A 3 0.80 9.61 -6.37
C ILE A 3 1.49 8.32 -5.91
N SER A 4 0.74 7.45 -5.24
CA SER A 4 1.24 6.13 -4.82
C SER A 4 1.15 5.12 -5.96
N THR A 5 1.93 4.04 -5.85
CA THR A 5 1.80 2.87 -6.73
C THR A 5 0.39 2.29 -6.70
N CYS A 6 -0.26 2.25 -5.53
CA CYS A 6 -1.61 1.69 -5.38
C CYS A 6 -2.77 2.62 -5.79
N GLY A 7 -2.48 3.85 -6.23
CA GLY A 7 -3.51 4.85 -6.59
C GLY A 7 -3.99 5.73 -5.43
N VAL A 8 -3.86 5.31 -4.16
CA VAL A 8 -4.15 6.14 -2.98
C VAL A 8 -3.09 7.23 -2.80
N LEU A 9 -3.40 8.51 -2.95
CA LEU A 9 -2.41 9.56 -2.75
C LEU A 9 -1.69 9.43 -1.40
N CYS A 10 -0.35 9.47 -1.40
CA CYS A 10 0.44 9.22 -0.18
C CYS A 10 0.05 10.18 0.94
N GLU A 11 -0.30 11.43 0.61
CA GLU A 11 -0.73 12.46 1.58
C GLU A 11 -1.99 12.07 2.39
N PHE A 12 -2.81 11.16 1.87
CA PHE A 12 -3.99 10.63 2.57
C PHE A 12 -3.76 9.23 3.17
N CYS A 13 -2.62 8.59 2.89
CA CYS A 13 -2.27 7.32 3.52
C CYS A 13 -2.06 7.53 5.04
N PRO A 14 -2.77 6.80 5.92
CA PRO A 14 -2.67 7.01 7.38
C PRO A 14 -1.24 6.90 7.89
N ARG A 15 -0.51 5.90 7.38
CA ARG A 15 0.89 5.63 7.72
C ARG A 15 1.85 6.76 7.33
N TYR A 16 1.59 7.41 6.20
CA TYR A 16 2.35 8.58 5.75
C TYR A 16 2.05 9.79 6.62
N ARG A 17 0.78 10.00 7.01
CA ARG A 17 0.36 11.11 7.87
C ARG A 17 0.98 11.05 9.27
N ILE A 18 1.16 9.86 9.84
CA ILE A 18 1.85 9.66 11.12
C ILE A 18 3.39 9.55 10.99
N LYS A 19 3.94 9.85 9.81
CA LYS A 19 5.40 9.84 9.54
C LYS A 19 6.11 8.49 9.76
N LYS A 20 5.38 7.38 9.84
CA LYS A 20 5.94 6.00 9.87
C LYS A 20 6.22 5.40 8.48
N CYS A 21 5.97 6.18 7.42
CA CYS A 21 6.21 5.80 6.03
C CYS A 21 6.78 6.97 5.22
N THR A 22 7.81 6.73 4.41
CA THR A 22 8.44 7.73 3.52
C THR A 22 7.76 7.80 2.14
N GLY A 23 6.72 7.00 1.92
CA GLY A 23 5.96 6.86 0.67
C GLY A 23 6.16 5.49 0.03
N CYS A 24 5.57 5.28 -1.16
CA CYS A 24 5.54 3.96 -1.81
C CYS A 24 6.90 3.34 -2.11
N ASN A 25 7.99 4.09 -2.14
CA ASN A 25 9.31 3.47 -2.15
C ASN A 25 10.32 4.36 -1.40
N PRO A 26 11.13 3.80 -0.49
CA PRO A 26 11.14 2.41 0.01
C PRO A 26 10.00 2.10 0.99
N ASN A 27 9.29 0.96 0.84
CA ASN A 27 8.22 0.53 1.76
C ASN A 27 8.26 -0.98 2.08
N PRO A 28 8.87 -1.40 3.20
CA PRO A 28 8.99 -2.83 3.54
C PRO A 28 7.70 -3.46 4.07
N TYR A 29 6.64 -2.66 4.28
CA TYR A 29 5.39 -3.14 4.87
C TYR A 29 4.31 -3.39 3.83
N CYS A 30 4.30 -2.66 2.72
CA CYS A 30 3.27 -2.82 1.69
C CYS A 30 3.86 -3.46 0.45
N GLY A 31 3.34 -4.62 0.03
CA GLY A 31 3.84 -5.35 -1.14
C GLY A 31 3.28 -4.89 -2.50
N MET A 32 2.66 -3.70 -2.56
CA MET A 32 2.17 -3.11 -3.82
C MET A 32 3.30 -2.58 -4.72
N PRO A 33 4.31 -1.85 -4.20
CA PRO A 33 5.49 -1.40 -4.94
C PRO A 33 6.26 -2.58 -5.54
N ASP A 34 6.57 -3.60 -4.73
CA ASP A 34 7.27 -4.80 -5.19
C ASP A 34 6.51 -5.49 -6.34
N CYS A 35 5.20 -5.63 -6.22
CA CYS A 35 4.38 -6.22 -7.27
C CYS A 35 4.39 -5.41 -8.57
N ALA A 36 4.44 -4.08 -8.47
CA ALA A 36 4.49 -3.20 -9.64
C ALA A 36 5.87 -3.27 -10.31
N GLU A 37 6.94 -3.30 -9.51
CA GLU A 37 8.31 -3.51 -9.97
C GLU A 37 8.48 -4.86 -10.67
N GLU A 38 8.01 -5.96 -10.06
CA GLU A 38 7.98 -7.31 -10.66
C GLU A 38 7.26 -7.34 -12.01
N LYS A 39 6.21 -6.51 -12.17
CA LYS A 39 5.41 -6.43 -13.40
C LYS A 39 5.92 -5.37 -14.39
N GLY A 40 6.95 -4.60 -14.05
CA GLY A 40 7.47 -3.53 -14.90
C GLY A 40 6.50 -2.37 -15.12
N ILE A 41 5.57 -2.13 -14.20
CA ILE A 41 4.57 -1.06 -14.28
C ILE A 41 4.77 -0.04 -13.16
N LYS A 42 4.34 1.21 -13.39
CA LYS A 42 4.52 2.30 -12.44
C LYS A 42 3.38 2.38 -11.43
N TYR A 43 2.17 2.07 -11.87
CA TYR A 43 0.95 2.14 -11.07
C TYR A 43 0.15 0.85 -11.19
N CYS A 44 -0.56 0.48 -10.14
CA CYS A 44 -1.44 -0.68 -10.18
C CYS A 44 -2.53 -0.55 -11.26
N PHE A 45 -2.94 0.67 -11.61
CA PHE A 45 -3.90 0.92 -12.69
C PHE A 45 -3.36 0.67 -14.10
N GLU A 46 -2.04 0.51 -14.27
CA GLU A 46 -1.43 0.07 -15.53
C GLU A 46 -1.39 -1.45 -15.66
N CYS A 47 -1.75 -2.19 -14.59
CA CYS A 47 -1.81 -3.65 -14.61
C CYS A 47 -3.07 -4.12 -15.35
N GLU A 48 -2.92 -4.95 -16.39
CA GLU A 48 -4.05 -5.55 -17.11
C GLU A 48 -4.94 -6.42 -16.22
N GLU A 49 -4.37 -7.02 -15.16
CA GLU A 49 -5.11 -7.80 -14.17
C GLU A 49 -5.76 -6.95 -13.07
N PHE A 50 -5.71 -5.61 -13.15
CA PHE A 50 -6.27 -4.75 -12.11
C PHE A 50 -7.81 -4.81 -12.08
N PRO A 51 -8.44 -4.92 -10.90
CA PRO A 51 -7.85 -5.23 -9.59
C PRO A 51 -7.46 -6.71 -9.49
N CYS A 52 -6.20 -7.00 -9.19
CA CYS A 52 -5.72 -8.38 -9.10
C CYS A 52 -5.93 -8.98 -7.70
N ALA A 53 -5.59 -10.26 -7.52
CA ALA A 53 -5.71 -11.00 -6.25
C ALA A 53 -5.13 -10.28 -5.02
N ARG A 54 -4.10 -9.44 -5.18
CA ARG A 54 -3.55 -8.61 -4.09
C ARG A 54 -4.58 -7.62 -3.56
N HIS A 55 -5.32 -6.93 -4.42
CA HIS A 55 -6.34 -5.96 -4.01
C HIS A 55 -7.51 -6.59 -3.24
N TYR A 56 -7.69 -7.90 -3.37
CA TYR A 56 -8.72 -8.67 -2.68
C TYR A 56 -8.20 -9.45 -1.45
N GLY A 57 -6.97 -9.19 -0.98
CA GLY A 57 -6.40 -9.85 0.19
C GLY A 57 -6.17 -11.37 0.02
N LYS A 58 -6.04 -11.85 -1.23
CA LYS A 58 -5.89 -13.29 -1.54
C LYS A 58 -4.44 -13.79 -1.58
N LYS A 59 -3.47 -12.90 -1.44
CA LYS A 59 -2.09 -13.25 -1.11
C LYS A 59 -1.91 -12.88 0.36
N ASP A 60 -1.31 -13.73 1.19
CA ASP A 60 -0.95 -13.37 2.56
C ASP A 60 0.07 -12.21 2.57
N ASN A 61 -0.40 -10.99 2.29
CA ASN A 61 0.44 -9.81 2.11
C ASN A 61 -0.24 -8.57 2.68
N LEU A 62 0.59 -7.65 3.15
CA LEU A 62 0.18 -6.41 3.81
C LEU A 62 -0.13 -5.33 2.76
N VAL A 63 -1.15 -5.54 1.92
CA VAL A 63 -1.51 -4.57 0.87
C VAL A 63 -2.65 -3.66 1.29
N ILE A 64 -2.76 -2.52 0.62
CA ILE A 64 -3.80 -1.53 0.88
C ILE A 64 -5.19 -2.19 0.86
N TYR A 65 -5.94 -2.00 1.95
CA TYR A 65 -7.26 -2.58 2.26
C TYR A 65 -7.31 -4.09 2.56
N ASP A 66 -6.19 -4.80 2.60
CA ASP A 66 -6.16 -6.14 3.19
C ASP A 66 -6.47 -6.07 4.70
N LYS A 67 -7.14 -7.09 5.24
CA LYS A 67 -7.50 -7.13 6.68
C LYS A 67 -6.27 -6.98 7.57
N LYS A 68 -5.18 -7.70 7.29
CA LYS A 68 -3.94 -7.64 8.09
C LYS A 68 -3.31 -6.26 8.01
N TRP A 69 -3.36 -5.62 6.84
CA TRP A 69 -2.91 -4.24 6.68
C TRP A 69 -3.76 -3.26 7.48
N LEU A 70 -5.09 -3.36 7.40
CA LEU A 70 -5.99 -2.48 8.15
C LEU A 70 -5.83 -2.63 9.66
N ASP A 71 -5.71 -3.87 10.15
CA ASP A 71 -5.47 -4.15 11.56
C ASP A 71 -4.11 -3.59 12.02
N PHE A 72 -3.06 -3.75 11.20
CA PHE A 72 -1.74 -3.18 11.45
C PHE A 72 -1.75 -1.64 11.51
N ILE A 73 -2.39 -0.99 10.54
CA ILE A 73 -2.54 0.47 10.50
C ILE A 73 -3.35 0.98 11.68
N LYS A 74 -4.45 0.30 12.03
CA LYS A 74 -5.29 0.68 13.17
C LYS A 74 -4.46 0.72 14.45
N LYS A 75 -3.65 -0.31 14.70
CA LYS A 75 -2.73 -0.35 15.83
C LYS A 75 -1.70 0.79 15.77
N GLU A 76 -1.07 1.02 14.62
CA GLU A 76 -0.09 2.10 14.48
C GLU A 76 -0.68 3.50 14.72
N ILE A 77 -1.98 3.71 14.44
CA ILE A 77 -2.68 4.97 14.71
C ILE A 77 -3.01 5.10 16.20
N GLU A 78 -3.50 4.04 16.83
CA GLU A 78 -3.81 4.00 18.27
C GLU A 78 -2.55 4.21 19.13
N ASP A 79 -1.39 3.69 18.70
CA ASP A 79 -0.11 3.89 19.40
C ASP A 79 0.42 5.34 19.32
N GLU A 80 -0.11 6.18 18.43
CA GLU A 80 0.29 7.59 18.24
C GLU A 80 -0.67 8.61 18.87
N SER A 81 -1.81 8.16 19.40
CA SER A 81 -2.82 8.99 20.08
C SER A 81 -2.64 9.01 21.59
#